data_AF-A0A3M1K1L8-F1
#
_entry.id   AF-A0A3M1K1L8-F1
#
_cell.length_a   1.000
_cell.length_b   1.000
_cell.length_c   1.000
_cell.angle_alpha   90.00
_cell.angle_beta   90.00
_cell.angle_gamma   90.00
#
_symmetry.space_group_name_H-M   'P 1'
#
loop_
_entity.id
_entity.type
_entity.pdbx_description
1 polymer ?
#
loop_
_entity_poly.entity_id
_entity_poly.type
_entity_poly.pdbx_seq_one_letter_code
_entity_poly.pdbx_strand_id
1 'polypeptide(L)'
;MVERTVLSLEERIAALRDRHGDSLPLDRLAHVVGELMQGLTPHEEKLQEQMARELRDLLAFIERAKSEIVAIRPKTMSSRRLPGAREEIDAVVAHTEEAAGRIMDAAERLGEIAEQVTEEPLQAGLQEISTEIFEASSFQDITGQRLTKVMGILQHVEERLASLAEAIGDEEIEEEDTDALDESGEVVNEEALTHGPQLDGKGNSQAEIDALLADFD
;
A
#
# COMPACT_ATOMS: atom_id res chain seq x y z
N MET A 1 -42.78 38.35 -30.16
CA MET A 1 -41.34 38.09 -29.98
C MET A 1 -41.17 37.56 -28.57
N VAL A 2 -40.80 36.29 -28.43
CA VAL A 2 -40.47 35.73 -27.10
C VAL A 2 -39.02 36.11 -26.83
N GLU A 3 -38.83 37.01 -25.88
CA GLU A 3 -37.52 37.41 -25.38
C GLU A 3 -36.87 36.17 -24.76
N ARG A 4 -35.82 35.66 -25.40
CA ARG A 4 -35.11 34.48 -24.94
C ARG A 4 -34.25 34.92 -23.76
N THR A 5 -34.76 34.76 -22.55
CA THR A 5 -34.04 35.11 -21.31
C THR A 5 -32.76 34.29 -21.26
N VAL A 6 -31.62 34.98 -21.40
CA VAL A 6 -30.30 34.35 -21.27
C VAL A 6 -30.06 34.14 -19.79
N LEU A 7 -30.02 32.88 -19.36
CA LEU A 7 -29.67 32.51 -17.99
C LEU A 7 -28.25 33.00 -17.67
N SER A 8 -28.02 33.47 -16.46
CA SER A 8 -26.67 33.83 -15.99
C SER A 8 -25.79 32.58 -15.84
N LEU A 9 -24.46 32.77 -15.77
CA LEU A 9 -23.53 31.65 -15.55
C LEU A 9 -23.83 30.90 -14.25
N GLU A 10 -24.18 31.61 -13.18
CA GLU A 10 -24.53 31.03 -11.88
C GLU A 10 -25.81 30.20 -11.96
N GLU A 11 -26.84 30.69 -12.65
CA GLU A 11 -28.09 29.95 -12.88
C GLU A 11 -27.86 28.68 -13.72
N ARG A 12 -26.90 28.72 -14.65
CA ARG A 12 -26.57 27.58 -15.51
C ARG A 12 -25.75 26.53 -14.76
N ILE A 13 -24.81 26.94 -13.91
CA ILE A 13 -24.08 26.05 -13.00
C ILE A 13 -25.05 25.41 -12.01
N ALA A 14 -25.97 26.18 -11.42
CA ALA A 14 -27.00 25.65 -10.53
C ALA A 14 -27.91 24.63 -11.25
N ALA A 15 -28.35 24.94 -12.47
CA ALA A 15 -29.18 24.02 -13.26
C ALA A 15 -28.44 22.75 -13.69
N LEU A 16 -27.11 22.83 -13.91
CA LEU A 16 -26.28 21.65 -14.18
C LEU A 16 -26.11 20.78 -12.95
N ARG A 17 -25.87 21.39 -11.78
CA ARG A 17 -25.83 20.69 -10.49
C ARG A 17 -27.16 20.00 -10.19
N ASP A 18 -28.30 20.64 -10.44
CA ASP A 18 -29.63 20.01 -10.25
C ASP A 18 -29.84 18.81 -11.19
N ARG A 19 -29.27 18.82 -12.40
CA ARG A 19 -29.40 17.74 -13.39
C ARG A 19 -28.44 16.58 -13.16
N HIS A 20 -27.21 16.88 -12.71
CA HIS A 20 -26.12 15.90 -12.64
C HIS A 20 -25.71 15.55 -11.21
N GLY A 21 -26.24 16.24 -10.19
CA GLY A 21 -25.83 16.09 -8.80
C GLY A 21 -24.50 16.79 -8.50
N ASP A 22 -23.95 16.54 -7.31
CA ASP A 22 -22.68 17.10 -6.85
C ASP A 22 -21.45 16.35 -7.41
N SER A 23 -21.65 15.18 -8.02
CA SER A 23 -20.60 14.36 -8.61
C SER A 23 -20.87 14.14 -10.09
N LEU A 24 -19.86 14.42 -10.92
CA LEU A 24 -19.98 14.35 -12.37
C LEU A 24 -18.92 13.38 -12.93
N PRO A 25 -19.31 12.31 -13.62
CA PRO A 25 -18.35 11.39 -14.20
C PRO A 25 -17.60 12.07 -15.35
N LEU A 26 -16.29 11.79 -15.43
CA LEU A 26 -15.35 12.53 -16.27
C LEU A 26 -15.64 12.41 -17.77
N ASP A 27 -16.21 11.29 -18.22
CA ASP A 27 -16.68 11.09 -19.60
C ASP A 27 -17.77 12.09 -20.01
N ARG A 28 -18.50 12.63 -19.03
CA ARG A 28 -19.54 13.66 -19.24
C ARG A 28 -19.05 15.08 -19.03
N LEU A 29 -17.84 15.27 -18.50
CA LEU A 29 -17.31 16.60 -18.19
C LEU A 29 -17.18 17.46 -19.45
N ALA A 30 -16.70 16.88 -20.55
CA ALA A 30 -16.60 17.57 -21.84
C ALA A 30 -17.98 18.02 -22.37
N HIS A 31 -19.01 17.21 -22.17
CA HIS A 31 -20.38 17.53 -22.57
C HIS A 31 -20.96 18.69 -21.76
N VAL A 32 -20.80 18.66 -20.43
CA VAL A 32 -21.26 19.70 -19.51
C VAL A 32 -20.56 21.04 -19.75
N VAL A 33 -19.24 21.03 -19.98
CA VAL A 33 -18.48 22.22 -20.39
C VAL A 33 -19.00 22.75 -21.72
N GLY A 34 -19.34 21.88 -22.67
CA GLY A 34 -19.99 22.25 -23.94
C GLY A 34 -21.33 22.96 -23.73
N GLU A 35 -22.19 22.46 -22.83
CA GLU A 35 -23.46 23.09 -22.48
C GLU A 35 -23.27 24.47 -21.83
N LEU A 36 -22.28 24.61 -20.93
CA LEU A 36 -21.92 25.89 -20.32
C LEU A 36 -21.50 26.92 -21.37
N MET A 37 -20.74 26.50 -22.37
CA MET A 37 -20.26 27.41 -23.44
C MET A 37 -21.37 27.86 -24.39
N GLN A 38 -22.38 27.03 -24.67
CA GLN A 38 -23.42 27.31 -25.68
C GLN A 38 -24.38 28.49 -25.40
N GLY A 39 -24.35 29.10 -24.22
CA GLY A 39 -25.29 30.17 -23.84
C GLY A 39 -24.63 31.42 -23.27
N LEU A 40 -23.31 31.56 -23.45
CA LEU A 40 -22.67 32.86 -23.35
C LEU A 40 -23.14 33.70 -24.56
N THR A 41 -23.56 34.95 -24.32
CA THR A 41 -24.12 35.83 -25.36
C THR A 41 -23.09 36.22 -26.42
N PRO A 42 -23.51 36.55 -27.66
CA PRO A 42 -22.63 36.73 -28.81
C PRO A 42 -21.69 37.96 -28.77
N HIS A 43 -21.63 38.70 -27.65
CA HIS A 43 -21.03 40.04 -27.69
C HIS A 43 -19.49 40.03 -27.71
N GLU A 44 -18.84 38.91 -27.40
CA GLU A 44 -17.38 38.81 -27.31
C GLU A 44 -16.87 37.44 -27.81
N GLU A 45 -17.09 37.12 -29.09
CA GLU A 45 -16.65 35.85 -29.73
C GLU A 45 -15.20 35.48 -29.38
N LYS A 46 -14.30 36.46 -29.36
CA LYS A 46 -12.88 36.25 -29.02
C LYS A 46 -12.65 35.82 -27.57
N LEU A 47 -13.41 36.38 -26.62
CA LEU A 47 -13.33 35.99 -25.20
C LEU A 47 -13.90 34.58 -25.01
N GLN A 48 -14.99 34.25 -25.71
CA GLN A 48 -15.57 32.90 -25.68
C GLN A 48 -14.63 31.84 -26.24
N GLU A 49 -13.99 32.10 -27.39
CA GLU A 49 -12.99 31.20 -27.96
C GLU A 49 -11.79 31.01 -27.04
N GLN A 50 -11.40 32.05 -26.31
CA GLN A 50 -10.32 31.97 -25.33
C GLN A 50 -10.74 31.13 -24.11
N MET A 51 -11.89 31.42 -23.50
CA MET A 51 -12.42 30.65 -22.37
C MET A 51 -12.67 29.18 -22.75
N ALA A 52 -13.20 28.90 -23.94
CA ALA A 52 -13.41 27.55 -24.41
C ALA A 52 -12.09 26.81 -24.66
N ARG A 53 -11.02 27.51 -25.07
CA ARG A 53 -9.68 26.91 -25.15
C ARG A 53 -9.14 26.60 -23.77
N GLU A 54 -9.15 27.57 -22.84
CA GLU A 54 -8.68 27.40 -21.47
C GLU A 54 -9.41 26.25 -20.74
N LEU A 55 -10.73 26.13 -20.91
CA LEU A 55 -11.51 25.03 -20.34
C LEU A 55 -11.17 23.67 -20.95
N ARG A 56 -10.92 23.59 -22.26
CA ARG A 56 -10.47 22.34 -22.91
C ARG A 56 -9.06 21.95 -22.44
N ASP A 57 -8.16 22.91 -22.31
CA ASP A 57 -6.80 22.66 -21.84
C ASP A 57 -6.82 22.17 -20.37
N LEU A 58 -7.64 22.78 -19.52
CA LEU A 58 -7.86 22.32 -18.14
C LEU A 58 -8.45 20.90 -18.11
N LEU A 59 -9.41 20.61 -18.97
CA LEU A 59 -10.03 19.29 -19.07
C LEU A 59 -9.00 18.22 -19.47
N ALA A 60 -8.21 18.48 -20.52
CA ALA A 60 -7.16 17.58 -20.96
C ALA A 60 -6.10 17.35 -19.86
N PHE A 61 -5.79 18.39 -19.09
CA PHE A 61 -4.92 18.26 -17.92
C PHE A 61 -5.53 17.36 -16.84
N ILE A 62 -6.81 17.53 -16.51
CA ILE A 62 -7.52 16.68 -15.53
C ILE A 62 -7.58 15.22 -15.99
N GLU A 63 -7.89 14.97 -17.27
CA GLU A 63 -7.93 13.61 -17.83
C GLU A 63 -6.56 12.93 -17.74
N ARG A 64 -5.49 13.67 -18.07
CA ARG A 64 -4.12 13.16 -17.93
C ARG A 64 -3.77 12.86 -16.49
N ALA A 65 -4.04 13.79 -15.57
CA ALA A 65 -3.80 13.60 -14.15
C ALA A 65 -4.59 12.40 -13.60
N LYS A 66 -5.84 12.20 -14.05
CA LYS A 66 -6.63 11.02 -13.69
C LYS A 66 -5.97 9.73 -14.18
N SER A 67 -5.54 9.70 -15.43
CA SER A 67 -4.84 8.53 -15.99
C SER A 67 -3.56 8.20 -15.23
N GLU A 68 -2.80 9.22 -14.83
CA GLU A 68 -1.59 9.05 -14.02
C GLU A 68 -1.92 8.53 -12.61
N ILE A 69 -3.01 9.00 -11.99
CA ILE A 69 -3.47 8.51 -10.69
C ILE A 69 -3.98 7.07 -10.78
N VAL A 70 -4.78 6.72 -11.79
CA VAL A 70 -5.26 5.34 -12.00
C VAL A 70 -4.10 4.38 -12.25
N ALA A 71 -3.02 4.84 -12.90
CA ALA A 71 -1.81 4.03 -13.07
C ALA A 71 -1.11 3.67 -11.74
N ILE A 72 -1.32 4.43 -10.66
CA ILE A 72 -0.86 4.08 -9.30
C ILE A 72 -1.68 2.91 -8.72
N ARG A 73 -2.87 2.65 -9.29
CA ARG A 73 -3.87 1.66 -8.83
C ARG A 73 -4.21 1.82 -7.36
N PRO A 74 -4.73 2.99 -6.93
CA PRO A 74 -5.00 3.27 -5.52
C PRO A 74 -5.88 2.21 -4.84
N LYS A 75 -6.84 1.63 -5.56
CA LYS A 75 -7.69 0.56 -5.01
C LYS A 75 -6.89 -0.69 -4.70
N THR A 76 -6.16 -1.22 -5.66
CA THR A 76 -5.31 -2.42 -5.50
C THR A 76 -4.24 -2.22 -4.41
N MET A 77 -3.60 -1.04 -4.37
CA MET A 77 -2.61 -0.72 -3.33
C MET A 77 -3.20 -0.75 -1.92
N SER A 78 -4.36 -0.10 -1.72
CA SER A 78 -4.99 0.02 -0.40
C SER A 78 -5.66 -1.28 0.04
N SER A 79 -6.24 -2.06 -0.86
CA SER A 79 -7.00 -3.26 -0.47
C SER A 79 -6.16 -4.54 -0.42
N ARG A 80 -4.98 -4.58 -1.04
CA ARG A 80 -4.20 -5.81 -1.18
C ARG A 80 -2.73 -5.63 -0.83
N ARG A 81 -1.98 -4.78 -1.55
CA ARG A 81 -0.52 -4.69 -1.40
C ARG A 81 -0.08 -4.15 -0.04
N LEU A 82 -0.65 -3.02 0.40
CA LEU A 82 -0.26 -2.43 1.68
C LEU A 82 -0.67 -3.30 2.88
N PRO A 83 -1.89 -3.89 2.92
CA PRO A 83 -2.23 -4.89 3.92
C PRO A 83 -1.25 -6.08 3.95
N GLY A 84 -0.93 -6.67 2.80
CA GLY A 84 0.02 -7.79 2.73
C GLY A 84 1.42 -7.40 3.20
N ALA A 85 1.94 -6.23 2.78
CA ALA A 85 3.23 -5.73 3.25
C ALA A 85 3.26 -5.48 4.77
N ARG A 86 2.11 -5.09 5.37
CA ARG A 86 1.99 -4.95 6.82
C ARG A 86 2.05 -6.30 7.52
N GLU A 87 1.33 -7.31 7.02
CA GLU A 87 1.39 -8.68 7.55
C GLU A 87 2.83 -9.23 7.55
N GLU A 88 3.57 -9.01 6.46
CA GLU A 88 4.98 -9.40 6.36
C GLU A 88 5.87 -8.66 7.39
N ILE A 89 5.66 -7.35 7.58
CA ILE A 89 6.42 -6.59 8.59
C ILE A 89 6.08 -7.06 10.00
N ASP A 90 4.81 -7.34 10.30
CA ASP A 90 4.38 -7.90 11.59
C ASP A 90 5.07 -9.25 11.86
N ALA A 91 5.15 -10.12 10.84
CA ALA A 91 5.87 -11.40 10.96
C ALA A 91 7.37 -11.21 11.18
N VAL A 92 8.01 -10.26 10.51
CA VAL A 92 9.41 -9.90 10.75
C VAL A 92 9.62 -9.43 12.18
N VAL A 93 8.74 -8.58 12.71
CA VAL A 93 8.80 -8.14 14.11
C VAL A 93 8.71 -9.35 15.04
N ALA A 94 7.70 -10.20 14.88
CA ALA A 94 7.50 -11.38 15.72
C ALA A 94 8.71 -12.34 15.70
N HIS A 95 9.21 -12.68 14.52
CA HIS A 95 10.38 -13.58 14.39
C HIS A 95 11.65 -12.96 14.97
N THR A 96 11.85 -11.65 14.84
CA THR A 96 13.00 -10.98 15.44
C THR A 96 12.91 -10.94 16.97
N GLU A 97 11.72 -10.75 17.55
CA GLU A 97 11.48 -10.82 19.00
C GLU A 97 11.77 -12.20 19.55
N GLU A 98 11.28 -13.25 18.87
CA GLU A 98 11.58 -14.63 19.25
C GLU A 98 13.08 -14.94 19.16
N ALA A 99 13.75 -14.50 18.10
CA ALA A 99 15.18 -14.71 17.92
C ALA A 99 16.01 -14.00 19.00
N ALA A 100 15.67 -12.76 19.34
CA ALA A 100 16.35 -12.01 20.39
C ALA A 100 16.12 -12.63 21.77
N GLY A 101 14.89 -13.11 22.07
CA GLY A 101 14.60 -13.85 23.29
C GLY A 101 15.50 -15.08 23.43
N ARG A 102 15.63 -15.87 22.35
CA ARG A 102 16.55 -17.04 22.34
C ARG A 102 18.02 -16.66 22.54
N ILE A 103 18.46 -15.50 22.05
CA ILE A 103 19.82 -14.99 22.28
C ILE A 103 20.02 -14.61 23.76
N MET A 104 19.04 -13.95 24.37
CA MET A 104 19.07 -13.60 25.80
C MET A 104 19.07 -14.86 26.68
N ASP A 105 18.25 -15.86 26.38
CA ASP A 105 18.24 -17.15 27.07
C ASP A 105 19.58 -17.90 26.92
N ALA A 106 20.24 -17.77 25.78
CA ALA A 106 21.57 -18.33 25.56
C ALA A 106 22.64 -17.59 26.37
N ALA A 107 22.55 -16.26 26.49
CA ALA A 107 23.42 -15.47 27.33
C ALA A 107 23.23 -15.81 28.82
N GLU A 108 22.00 -15.94 29.30
CA GLU A 108 21.72 -16.31 30.70
C GLU A 108 22.37 -17.66 31.05
N ARG A 109 22.18 -18.67 30.21
CA ARG A 109 22.82 -19.98 30.38
C ARG A 109 24.35 -19.90 30.31
N LEU A 110 24.92 -19.00 29.51
CA LEU A 110 26.36 -18.77 29.48
C LEU A 110 26.87 -18.25 30.83
N GLY A 111 26.15 -17.30 31.44
CA GLY A 111 26.44 -16.79 32.78
C GLY A 111 26.34 -17.88 33.86
N GLU A 112 25.28 -18.68 33.85
CA GLU A 112 25.12 -19.81 34.79
C GLU A 112 26.25 -20.85 34.69
N ILE A 113 26.73 -21.11 33.47
CA ILE A 113 27.86 -22.02 33.24
C ILE A 113 29.17 -21.36 33.71
N ALA A 114 29.32 -20.05 33.48
CA ALA A 114 30.50 -19.30 33.92
C ALA A 114 30.69 -19.36 35.43
N GLU A 115 29.59 -19.27 36.21
CA GLU A 115 29.64 -19.39 37.68
C GLU A 115 30.19 -20.73 38.19
N GLN A 116 30.14 -21.77 37.37
CA GLN A 116 30.66 -23.11 37.69
C GLN A 116 32.16 -23.25 37.39
N VAL A 117 32.78 -22.26 36.73
CA VAL A 117 34.20 -22.25 36.38
C VAL A 117 35.04 -21.81 37.57
N THR A 118 36.05 -22.60 37.94
CA THR A 118 36.93 -22.32 39.08
C THR A 118 38.15 -21.45 38.75
N GLU A 119 38.49 -21.33 37.47
CA GLU A 119 39.62 -20.51 37.01
C GLU A 119 39.16 -19.04 36.87
N GLU A 120 39.51 -18.20 37.85
CA GLU A 120 38.94 -16.86 38.01
C GLU A 120 39.02 -15.97 36.75
N PRO A 121 40.16 -15.89 36.01
CA PRO A 121 40.23 -15.08 34.79
C PRO A 121 39.28 -15.56 33.69
N LEU A 122 39.05 -16.88 33.59
CA LEU A 122 38.16 -17.46 32.61
C LEU A 122 36.69 -17.25 32.99
N GLN A 123 36.36 -17.45 34.28
CA GLN A 123 35.04 -17.15 34.83
C GLN A 123 34.65 -15.68 34.57
N ALA A 124 35.53 -14.74 34.92
CA ALA A 124 35.28 -13.31 34.73
C ALA A 124 35.04 -12.95 33.25
N GLY A 125 35.86 -13.50 32.34
CA GLY A 125 35.71 -13.25 30.90
C GLY A 125 34.39 -13.79 30.33
N LEU A 126 33.95 -14.97 30.76
CA LEU A 126 32.65 -15.52 30.33
C LEU A 126 31.47 -14.70 30.86
N GLN A 127 31.54 -14.22 32.10
CA GLN A 127 30.52 -13.36 32.70
C GLN A 127 30.43 -12.00 31.99
N GLU A 128 31.58 -11.44 31.61
CA GLU A 128 31.66 -10.18 30.83
C GLU A 128 30.99 -10.36 29.46
N ILE A 129 31.35 -11.41 28.71
CA ILE A 129 30.73 -11.72 27.41
C ILE A 129 29.22 -11.93 27.54
N SER A 130 28.77 -12.67 28.55
CA SER A 130 27.34 -12.87 28.82
C SER A 130 26.62 -11.53 29.02
N THR A 131 27.24 -10.61 29.76
CA THR A 131 26.69 -9.28 30.03
C THR A 131 26.65 -8.43 28.75
N GLU A 132 27.72 -8.44 27.95
CA GLU A 132 27.76 -7.75 26.66
C GLU A 132 26.67 -8.23 25.70
N ILE A 133 26.40 -9.54 25.63
CA ILE A 133 25.33 -10.09 24.77
C ILE A 133 23.96 -9.59 25.23
N PHE A 134 23.70 -9.57 26.54
CA PHE A 134 22.46 -9.03 27.11
C PHE A 134 22.26 -7.56 26.75
N GLU A 135 23.28 -6.73 26.96
CA GLU A 135 23.24 -5.30 26.65
C GLU A 135 23.04 -5.05 25.15
N ALA A 136 23.76 -5.78 24.29
CA ALA A 136 23.65 -5.66 22.84
C ALA A 136 22.26 -6.08 22.33
N SER A 137 21.68 -7.12 22.92
CA SER A 137 20.36 -7.64 22.52
C SER A 137 19.21 -6.75 23.00
N SER A 138 19.43 -5.91 24.03
CA SER A 138 18.42 -4.97 24.54
C SER A 138 18.01 -3.88 23.55
N PHE A 139 18.82 -3.59 22.51
CA PHE A 139 18.52 -2.60 21.46
C PHE A 139 17.32 -2.98 20.58
N GLN A 140 16.85 -4.22 20.65
CA GLN A 140 15.75 -4.69 19.83
C GLN A 140 14.44 -3.93 20.11
N ASP A 141 14.20 -3.48 21.35
CA ASP A 141 13.01 -2.71 21.73
C ASP A 141 12.86 -1.42 20.88
N ILE A 142 13.97 -0.73 20.61
CA ILE A 142 13.96 0.46 19.74
C ILE A 142 13.62 0.08 18.29
N THR A 143 14.06 -1.08 17.82
CA THR A 143 13.77 -1.57 16.46
C THR A 143 12.30 -1.93 16.31
N GLY A 144 11.73 -2.66 17.28
CA GLY A 144 10.30 -2.98 17.34
C GLY A 144 9.44 -1.72 17.30
N GLN A 145 9.73 -0.74 18.17
CA GLN A 145 9.01 0.54 18.20
C GLN A 145 9.12 1.33 16.88
N ARG A 146 10.26 1.28 16.19
CA ARG A 146 10.44 1.94 14.88
C ARG A 146 9.62 1.25 13.80
N LEU A 147 9.58 -0.08 13.79
CA LEU A 147 8.74 -0.86 12.87
C LEU A 147 7.25 -0.59 13.12
N THR A 148 6.79 -0.55 14.38
CA THR A 148 5.42 -0.14 14.71
C THR A 148 5.06 1.24 14.16
N LYS A 149 5.98 2.21 14.22
CA LYS A 149 5.76 3.54 13.62
C LYS A 149 5.65 3.48 12.11
N VAL A 150 6.49 2.68 11.44
CA VAL A 150 6.43 2.48 9.99
C VAL A 150 5.08 1.87 9.60
N MET A 151 4.60 0.85 10.34
CA MET A 151 3.29 0.26 10.10
C MET A 151 2.14 1.27 10.25
N GLY A 152 2.21 2.16 11.24
CA GLY A 152 1.24 3.25 11.39
C GLY A 152 1.25 4.22 10.20
N ILE A 153 2.42 4.50 9.61
CA ILE A 153 2.52 5.32 8.40
C ILE A 153 1.93 4.58 7.20
N LEU A 154 2.22 3.29 7.03
CA LEU A 154 1.65 2.47 5.95
C LEU A 154 0.12 2.41 6.05
N GLN A 155 -0.43 2.26 7.26
CA GLN A 155 -1.87 2.36 7.49
C GLN A 155 -2.43 3.71 7.06
N HIS A 156 -1.74 4.81 7.39
CA HIS A 156 -2.20 6.12 6.95
C HIS A 156 -2.19 6.28 5.42
N VAL A 157 -1.17 5.72 4.76
CA VAL A 157 -1.09 5.71 3.29
C VAL A 157 -2.21 4.85 2.69
N GLU A 158 -2.51 3.70 3.28
CA GLU A 158 -3.61 2.81 2.91
C GLU A 158 -4.96 3.55 2.92
N GLU A 159 -5.29 4.22 4.03
CA GLU A 159 -6.52 5.01 4.18
C GLU A 159 -6.63 6.14 3.14
N ARG A 160 -5.50 6.80 2.85
CA ARG A 160 -5.44 7.88 1.85
C ARG A 160 -5.64 7.36 0.43
N LEU A 161 -5.04 6.22 0.10
CA LEU A 161 -5.21 5.57 -1.21
C LEU A 161 -6.63 5.03 -1.38
N ALA A 162 -7.24 4.48 -0.33
CA ALA A 162 -8.64 4.07 -0.35
C ALA A 162 -9.58 5.26 -0.62
N SER A 163 -9.36 6.39 0.06
CA SER A 163 -10.12 7.63 -0.16
C SER A 163 -9.91 8.18 -1.58
N LEU A 164 -8.68 8.08 -2.10
CA LEU A 164 -8.36 8.51 -3.46
C LEU A 164 -9.04 7.62 -4.51
N ALA A 165 -9.06 6.30 -4.29
CA ALA A 165 -9.75 5.34 -5.16
C ALA A 165 -11.24 5.67 -5.27
N GLU A 166 -11.91 5.92 -4.14
CA GLU A 166 -13.31 6.33 -4.10
C GLU A 166 -13.54 7.66 -4.86
N ALA A 167 -12.66 8.65 -4.66
CA ALA A 167 -12.79 9.96 -5.30
C ALA A 167 -12.67 9.91 -6.84
N ILE A 168 -11.86 8.99 -7.38
CA ILE A 168 -11.64 8.86 -8.83
C ILE A 168 -12.53 7.80 -9.50
N GLY A 169 -13.26 7.01 -8.70
CA GLY A 169 -14.06 5.87 -9.15
C GLY A 169 -13.20 4.67 -9.58
N ASP A 170 -12.06 4.45 -8.93
CA ASP A 170 -11.24 3.26 -9.11
C ASP A 170 -11.81 2.11 -8.27
N GLU A 171 -12.54 1.22 -8.94
CA GLU A 171 -13.18 0.05 -8.33
C GLU A 171 -12.41 -1.25 -8.61
N GLU A 172 -11.40 -1.20 -9.48
CA GLU A 172 -10.69 -2.38 -9.94
C GLU A 172 -9.63 -2.83 -8.93
N ILE A 173 -9.74 -4.08 -8.49
CA ILE A 173 -8.69 -4.76 -7.74
C ILE A 173 -8.06 -5.74 -8.72
N GLU A 174 -6.83 -5.47 -9.14
CA GLU A 174 -6.09 -6.42 -9.95
C GLU A 174 -5.65 -7.62 -9.10
N GLU A 175 -5.83 -8.80 -9.66
CA GLU A 175 -5.20 -10.00 -9.13
C GLU A 175 -3.71 -9.97 -9.52
N GLU A 176 -2.84 -10.17 -8.54
CA GLU A 176 -1.44 -10.48 -8.81
C GLU A 176 -1.31 -11.97 -9.00
N ASP A 177 -0.56 -12.38 -10.03
CA ASP A 177 -0.05 -13.74 -10.17
C ASP A 177 0.89 -14.02 -8.98
N THR A 178 0.32 -14.57 -7.91
CA THR A 178 1.05 -15.00 -6.72
C THR A 178 1.75 -16.35 -6.91
N ASP A 179 1.44 -17.03 -8.01
CA ASP A 179 1.98 -18.35 -8.28
C ASP A 179 3.40 -18.21 -8.84
N ALA A 180 4.35 -18.79 -8.12
CA ALA A 180 5.74 -18.85 -8.57
C ALA A 180 5.90 -19.74 -9.82
N LEU A 181 4.99 -20.71 -9.99
CA LEU A 181 5.00 -21.74 -11.02
C LEU A 181 3.68 -21.76 -11.79
N ASP A 182 3.72 -22.03 -13.08
CA ASP A 182 2.52 -22.35 -13.86
C ASP A 182 2.05 -23.81 -13.68
N GLU A 183 0.95 -24.18 -14.34
CA GLU A 183 0.39 -25.55 -14.33
C GLU A 183 1.39 -26.62 -14.86
N SER A 184 2.41 -26.21 -15.61
CA SER A 184 3.50 -27.06 -16.10
C SER A 184 4.71 -27.12 -15.17
N GLY A 185 4.72 -26.34 -14.09
CA GLY A 185 5.83 -26.25 -13.15
C GLY A 185 6.98 -25.36 -13.62
N GLU A 186 6.77 -24.52 -14.65
CA GLU A 186 7.76 -23.53 -15.07
C GLU A 186 7.65 -22.26 -14.22
N VAL A 187 8.79 -21.66 -13.89
CA VAL A 187 8.84 -20.44 -13.07
C VAL A 187 8.28 -19.27 -13.88
N VAL A 188 7.11 -18.80 -13.48
CA VAL A 188 6.44 -17.63 -14.08
C VAL A 188 6.61 -16.36 -13.24
N ASN A 189 6.94 -16.50 -11.96
CA ASN A 189 7.21 -15.38 -11.07
C ASN A 189 8.42 -15.67 -10.16
N GLU A 190 9.58 -15.17 -10.56
CA GLU A 190 10.86 -15.36 -9.83
C GLU A 190 10.87 -14.62 -8.47
N GLU A 191 10.11 -13.53 -8.32
CA GLU A 191 9.98 -12.82 -7.04
C GLU A 191 9.18 -13.64 -6.02
N ALA A 192 8.17 -14.39 -6.48
CA ALA A 192 7.40 -15.30 -5.63
C ALA A 192 8.22 -16.50 -5.12
N LEU A 193 9.38 -16.81 -5.73
CA LEU A 193 10.31 -17.82 -5.21
C LEU A 193 11.16 -17.32 -4.04
N THR A 194 11.17 -16.01 -3.78
CA THR A 194 12.03 -15.39 -2.76
C THR A 194 11.33 -15.11 -1.43
N HIS A 195 10.12 -15.66 -1.23
CA HIS A 195 9.42 -15.52 0.04
C HIS A 195 10.24 -16.12 1.18
N GLY A 196 10.37 -15.34 2.27
CA GLY A 196 11.06 -15.72 3.50
C GLY A 196 10.30 -16.78 4.29
N PRO A 197 10.54 -16.90 5.61
CA PRO A 197 9.78 -17.80 6.47
C PRO A 197 8.27 -17.61 6.22
N GLN A 198 7.58 -18.72 5.93
CA GLN A 198 6.16 -18.66 5.60
C GLN A 198 5.36 -18.14 6.80
N LEU A 199 4.42 -17.23 6.53
CA LEU A 199 3.47 -16.76 7.53
C LEU A 199 2.73 -17.95 8.18
N ASP A 200 2.47 -17.86 9.48
CA ASP A 200 1.80 -18.92 10.23
C ASP A 200 0.48 -19.35 9.56
N GLY A 201 0.39 -20.65 9.25
CA GLY A 201 -0.77 -21.25 8.58
C GLY A 201 -0.82 -21.09 7.06
N LYS A 202 0.14 -20.41 6.44
CA LYS A 202 0.31 -20.36 4.97
C LYS A 202 1.41 -21.26 4.43
N GLY A 203 2.10 -21.97 5.31
CA GLY A 203 3.09 -22.97 4.93
C GLY A 203 2.51 -24.34 4.68
N ASN A 204 3.19 -25.12 3.84
CA ASN A 204 2.85 -26.54 3.67
C ASN A 204 3.00 -27.23 5.03
N SER A 205 1.93 -27.88 5.47
CA SER A 205 1.98 -28.70 6.66
C SER A 205 2.97 -29.86 6.45
N GLN A 206 3.59 -30.34 7.52
CA GLN A 206 4.48 -31.51 7.43
C GLN A 206 3.78 -32.71 6.77
N ALA A 207 2.48 -32.85 6.97
CA ALA A 207 1.68 -33.89 6.32
C ALA A 207 1.56 -33.71 4.80
N GLU A 208 1.47 -32.46 4.32
CA GLU A 208 1.45 -32.15 2.88
C GLU A 208 2.84 -32.34 2.26
N ILE A 209 3.91 -31.98 2.97
CA ILE A 209 5.29 -32.22 2.54
C ILE A 209 5.55 -33.73 2.43
N ASP A 210 5.15 -34.50 3.43
CA ASP A 210 5.33 -35.95 3.45
C ASP A 210 4.51 -36.63 2.34
N ALA A 211 3.30 -36.14 2.05
CA ALA A 211 2.48 -36.64 0.96
C ALA A 211 3.07 -36.33 -0.43
N LEU A 212 3.64 -35.13 -0.61
CA LEU A 212 4.34 -34.75 -1.83
C LEU A 212 5.59 -35.60 -2.05
N LEU A 213 6.40 -35.82 -1.01
CA LEU A 213 7.62 -36.62 -1.09
C LEU A 213 7.34 -38.11 -1.31
N ALA A 214 6.22 -38.63 -0.82
CA ALA A 214 5.80 -40.00 -1.06
C ALA A 214 5.38 -40.28 -2.51
N ASP A 215 5.07 -39.24 -3.31
CA ASP A 215 4.73 -39.37 -4.73
C ASP A 215 5.97 -39.44 -5.64
N PHE A 216 7.16 -39.17 -5.09
CA PHE A 216 8.46 -39.25 -5.80
C PHE A 216 9.19 -40.60 -5.64
N ASP A 217 8.67 -41.52 -4.80
CA ASP A 217 9.17 -42.89 -4.59
C ASP A 217 8.34 -43.94 -5.36
#